data_AF-B4JSL1-F1
#
_entry.id   AF-B4JSL1-F1
#
_cell.length_a   1.000
_cell.length_b   1.000
_cell.length_c   1.000
_cell.angle_alpha   90.00
_cell.angle_beta   90.00
_cell.angle_gamma   90.00
#
_symmetry.space_group_name_H-M   'P 1'
#
loop_
_entity.id
_entity.type
_entity.pdbx_description
1 polymer ?
#
loop_
_entity_poly.entity_id
_entity_poly.type
_entity_poly.pdbx_seq_one_letter_code
_entity_poly.pdbx_strand_id
1 'polypeptide(L)'
;MFKLHFMLCICYALFFVIRSQIAYEEEVDLDKGKQNLNGRKPVYLPARCPRYQLLYPGDQLNDWICDCSPAALYYPETDACYPAYKRGPCKEGEMLVLYKEKVVPECVSNPCQTDGLFRIRDKCFEFGNSNHSSNPCPNKELTFVLGVNPRTLMVDCVQLSMQVETRFSLGETAPNDYYIDMAEKCMRGSRLVAQGHCSKQP
;
A
#
# COMPACT_ATOMS: atom_id res chain seq x y z
N MET A 1 55.90 -47.15 17.44
CA MET A 1 55.69 -45.80 16.86
C MET A 1 54.72 -45.78 15.66
N PHE A 2 54.66 -46.83 14.81
CA PHE A 2 53.77 -46.88 13.63
C PHE A 2 52.25 -46.85 13.94
N LYS A 3 51.79 -47.55 15.00
CA LYS A 3 50.37 -47.57 15.41
C LYS A 3 49.83 -46.21 15.90
N LEU A 4 50.69 -45.36 16.45
CA LEU A 4 50.30 -44.06 16.99
C LEU A 4 50.10 -43.03 15.87
N HIS A 5 50.95 -43.06 14.84
CA HIS A 5 50.77 -42.22 13.64
C HIS A 5 49.55 -42.63 12.81
N PHE A 6 49.25 -43.93 12.71
CA PHE A 6 48.06 -44.41 11.99
C PHE A 6 46.76 -43.95 12.66
N MET A 7 46.70 -44.00 14.00
CA MET A 7 45.56 -43.48 14.78
C MET A 7 45.43 -41.96 14.67
N LEU A 8 46.53 -41.20 14.67
CA LEU A 8 46.51 -39.75 14.49
C LEU A 8 45.99 -39.34 13.10
N CYS A 9 46.36 -40.05 12.03
CA CYS A 9 45.84 -39.80 10.69
C CYS A 9 44.33 -40.12 10.55
N ILE A 10 43.85 -41.19 11.19
CA ILE A 10 42.42 -41.54 11.21
C ILE A 10 41.62 -40.49 11.99
N CYS A 11 42.14 -40.02 13.13
CA CYS A 11 41.50 -38.94 13.89
C CYS A 11 41.49 -37.62 13.10
N TYR A 12 42.55 -37.28 12.37
CA TYR A 12 42.60 -36.06 11.55
C TYR A 12 41.64 -36.12 10.36
N ALA A 13 41.49 -37.30 9.75
CA ALA A 13 40.51 -37.55 8.70
C ALA A 13 39.07 -37.46 9.23
N LEU A 14 38.80 -38.01 10.41
CA LEU A 14 37.49 -37.90 11.08
C LEU A 14 37.17 -36.45 11.48
N PHE A 15 38.16 -35.67 11.95
CA PHE A 15 37.99 -34.24 12.24
C PHE A 15 37.71 -33.40 10.98
N PHE A 16 38.24 -33.78 9.82
CA PHE A 16 37.95 -33.11 8.56
C PHE A 16 36.53 -33.40 8.04
N VAL A 17 36.02 -34.62 8.26
CA VAL A 17 34.66 -35.01 7.82
C VAL A 17 33.57 -34.33 8.66
N ILE A 18 33.82 -34.03 9.95
CA ILE A 18 32.82 -33.38 10.82
C ILE A 18 32.62 -31.88 10.50
N ARG A 19 33.48 -31.28 9.66
CA ARG A 19 33.24 -29.92 9.10
C ARG A 19 32.35 -29.93 7.86
N SER A 20 31.52 -30.96 7.67
CA SER A 20 30.37 -30.87 6.77
C SER A 20 29.54 -29.67 7.18
N GLN A 21 29.45 -28.72 6.26
CA GLN A 21 28.68 -27.51 6.41
C GLN A 21 27.23 -27.91 6.69
N ILE A 22 26.78 -27.68 7.93
CA ILE A 22 25.35 -27.57 8.20
C ILE A 22 24.95 -26.27 7.51
N ALA A 23 24.59 -26.39 6.23
CA ALA A 23 23.82 -25.36 5.56
C ALA A 23 22.47 -25.33 6.29
N TYR A 24 22.33 -24.37 7.20
CA TYR A 24 21.01 -23.96 7.62
C TYR A 24 20.32 -23.51 6.33
N GLU A 25 19.25 -24.19 5.97
CA GLU A 25 18.31 -23.65 5.02
C GLU A 25 17.86 -22.32 5.61
N GLU A 26 18.17 -21.22 4.91
CA GLU A 26 17.55 -19.94 5.22
C GLU A 26 16.06 -20.25 5.28
N GLU A 27 15.45 -20.14 6.47
CA GLU A 27 14.00 -20.07 6.55
C GLU A 27 13.63 -18.90 5.67
N VAL A 28 13.28 -19.18 4.42
CA VAL A 28 12.63 -18.21 3.56
C VAL A 28 11.41 -17.88 4.37
N ASP A 29 11.40 -16.69 4.95
CA ASP A 29 10.23 -16.08 5.56
C ASP A 29 9.28 -15.79 4.40
N LEU A 30 8.78 -16.88 3.79
CA LEU A 30 7.60 -16.90 2.97
C LEU A 30 6.50 -16.57 3.95
N ASP A 31 6.30 -15.26 4.15
CA ASP A 31 5.16 -14.67 4.81
C ASP A 31 3.96 -15.59 4.54
N LYS A 32 3.59 -16.39 5.55
CA LYS A 32 2.58 -17.44 5.38
C LYS A 32 1.25 -16.85 4.92
N GLY A 33 1.07 -15.52 5.05
CA GLY A 33 -0.04 -14.75 4.50
C GLY A 33 -0.02 -14.56 2.97
N LYS A 34 1.14 -14.69 2.30
CA LYS A 34 1.26 -14.51 0.84
C LYS A 34 1.26 -15.82 0.05
N GLN A 35 1.54 -16.95 0.69
CA GLN A 35 1.60 -18.26 0.02
C GLN A 35 0.25 -18.65 -0.64
N ASN A 36 -0.87 -18.18 -0.07
CA ASN A 36 -2.23 -18.47 -0.56
C ASN A 36 -2.79 -17.42 -1.53
N LEU A 37 -2.04 -16.36 -1.86
CA LEU A 37 -2.54 -15.31 -2.74
C LEU A 37 -2.64 -15.77 -4.19
N ASN A 38 -1.81 -16.74 -4.62
CA ASN A 38 -1.84 -17.33 -5.97
C ASN A 38 -1.98 -16.30 -7.10
N GLY A 39 -1.30 -15.16 -6.99
CA GLY A 39 -1.37 -14.06 -7.97
C GLY A 39 -2.70 -13.28 -8.00
N ARG A 40 -3.64 -13.52 -7.07
CA ARG A 40 -4.84 -12.69 -6.90
C ARG A 40 -4.43 -11.26 -6.60
N LYS A 41 -5.03 -10.32 -7.32
CA LYS A 41 -4.84 -8.87 -7.13
C LYS A 41 -6.12 -8.24 -6.59
N PRO A 42 -6.02 -7.09 -5.91
CA PRO A 42 -7.21 -6.33 -5.53
C PRO A 42 -8.03 -5.93 -6.75
N VAL A 43 -9.35 -5.92 -6.61
CA VAL A 43 -10.28 -5.64 -7.71
C VAL A 43 -11.27 -4.55 -7.30
N TYR A 44 -11.54 -3.63 -8.22
CA TYR A 44 -12.65 -2.70 -8.10
C TYR A 44 -13.96 -3.44 -8.38
N LEU A 45 -14.83 -3.56 -7.36
CA LEU A 45 -16.12 -4.23 -7.48
C LEU A 45 -17.18 -3.46 -6.68
N PRO A 46 -17.79 -2.41 -7.26
CA PRO A 46 -18.70 -1.52 -6.55
C PRO A 46 -20.01 -2.19 -6.11
N ALA A 47 -20.36 -3.33 -6.73
CA ALA A 47 -21.48 -4.17 -6.30
C ALA A 47 -21.24 -4.88 -4.96
N ARG A 48 -19.98 -5.00 -4.50
CA ARG A 48 -19.59 -5.73 -3.29
C ARG A 48 -18.92 -4.85 -2.24
N CYS A 49 -18.09 -3.89 -2.67
CA CYS A 49 -17.39 -2.98 -1.77
C CYS A 49 -17.95 -1.56 -1.89
N PRO A 50 -18.10 -0.83 -0.77
CA PRO A 50 -18.50 0.58 -0.78
C PRO A 50 -17.52 1.48 -1.53
N ARG A 51 -17.89 2.76 -1.70
CA ARG A 51 -16.99 3.76 -2.28
C ARG A 51 -15.66 3.86 -1.52
N TYR A 52 -14.61 4.11 -2.28
CA TYR A 52 -13.22 4.24 -1.83
C TYR A 52 -12.69 2.95 -1.18
N GLN A 53 -13.22 1.79 -1.59
CA GLN A 53 -12.75 0.47 -1.18
C GLN A 53 -12.50 -0.44 -2.38
N LEU A 54 -11.52 -1.32 -2.24
CA LEU A 54 -11.26 -2.41 -3.17
C LEU A 54 -11.54 -3.74 -2.51
N LEU A 55 -11.83 -4.76 -3.32
CA LEU A 55 -11.93 -6.14 -2.85
C LEU A 55 -10.53 -6.76 -2.86
N TYR A 56 -9.95 -6.94 -1.68
CA TYR A 56 -8.64 -7.55 -1.48
C TYR A 56 -8.76 -9.05 -1.27
N PRO A 57 -7.81 -9.85 -1.79
CA PRO A 57 -7.71 -11.26 -1.42
C PRO A 57 -7.38 -11.39 0.08
N GLY A 58 -8.12 -12.25 0.76
CA GLY A 58 -7.87 -12.64 2.15
C GLY A 58 -6.78 -13.72 2.27
N ASP A 59 -6.53 -14.17 3.50
CA ASP A 59 -5.39 -15.05 3.80
C ASP A 59 -5.65 -16.52 3.41
N GLN A 60 -6.92 -16.87 3.19
CA GLN A 60 -7.35 -18.15 2.64
C GLN A 60 -7.63 -18.06 1.13
N LEU A 61 -7.58 -19.20 0.45
CA LEU A 61 -7.68 -19.31 -1.02
C LEU A 61 -8.93 -18.62 -1.61
N ASN A 62 -10.07 -18.71 -0.92
CA ASN A 62 -11.35 -18.16 -1.37
C ASN A 62 -11.82 -16.97 -0.53
N ASP A 63 -10.99 -16.48 0.39
CA ASP A 63 -11.34 -15.34 1.23
C ASP A 63 -11.11 -14.04 0.47
N TRP A 64 -12.02 -13.09 0.65
CA TRP A 64 -12.00 -11.77 0.03
C TRP A 64 -12.62 -10.76 0.98
N ILE A 65 -11.91 -9.65 1.18
CA ILE A 65 -12.27 -8.64 2.15
C ILE A 65 -12.23 -7.25 1.51
N CYS A 66 -13.23 -6.42 1.81
CA CYS A 66 -13.17 -5.03 1.39
C CYS A 66 -12.23 -4.26 2.34
N ASP A 67 -11.36 -3.44 1.78
CA ASP A 67 -10.51 -2.52 2.53
C ASP A 67 -10.36 -1.21 1.75
N CYS A 68 -9.92 -0.15 2.42
CA CYS A 68 -9.77 1.16 1.79
C CYS A 68 -8.85 1.08 0.57
N SER A 69 -9.23 1.77 -0.50
CA SER A 69 -8.39 1.89 -1.68
C SER A 69 -7.07 2.63 -1.34
N PRO A 70 -6.00 2.42 -2.11
CA PRO A 70 -4.82 3.26 -2.09
C PRO A 70 -5.14 4.76 -1.92
N ALA A 71 -4.39 5.44 -1.06
CA ALA A 71 -4.58 6.86 -0.73
C ALA A 71 -5.97 7.25 -0.15
N ALA A 72 -6.82 6.28 0.20
CA ALA A 72 -8.00 6.50 1.03
C ALA A 72 -7.73 6.10 2.49
N LEU A 73 -8.39 6.79 3.40
CA LEU A 73 -8.22 6.70 4.86
C LEU A 73 -9.52 6.22 5.49
N TYR A 74 -9.43 5.21 6.34
CA TYR A 74 -10.53 4.76 7.16
C TYR A 74 -10.83 5.77 8.27
N TYR A 75 -12.11 6.14 8.41
CA TYR A 75 -12.61 7.00 9.48
C TYR A 75 -13.54 6.19 10.40
N PRO A 76 -13.12 5.89 11.65
CA PRO A 76 -13.86 5.00 12.55
C PRO A 76 -15.29 5.45 12.85
N GLU A 77 -15.53 6.75 13.00
CA GLU A 77 -16.82 7.31 13.42
C GLU A 77 -17.92 7.09 12.40
N THR A 78 -17.56 6.97 11.11
CA THR A 78 -18.50 6.71 10.01
C THR A 78 -18.38 5.30 9.45
N ASP A 79 -17.44 4.49 9.95
CA ASP A 79 -17.06 3.17 9.42
C ASP A 79 -16.88 3.15 7.88
N ALA A 80 -16.20 4.17 7.34
CA ALA A 80 -16.07 4.38 5.91
C ALA A 80 -14.66 4.87 5.52
N CYS A 81 -14.32 4.74 4.24
CA CYS A 81 -13.05 5.20 3.69
C CYS A 81 -13.27 6.51 2.92
N TYR A 82 -12.31 7.42 3.01
CA TYR A 82 -12.35 8.71 2.30
C TYR A 82 -10.98 9.04 1.73
N PRO A 83 -10.89 9.67 0.54
CA PRO A 83 -9.60 10.06 -0.01
C PRO A 83 -8.85 11.03 0.93
N ALA A 84 -7.55 10.79 1.13
CA ALA A 84 -6.70 11.70 1.89
C ALA A 84 -6.67 13.10 1.25
N TYR A 85 -6.55 14.14 2.09
CA TYR A 85 -6.56 15.55 1.69
C TYR A 85 -7.82 16.01 0.96
N LYS A 86 -8.91 15.25 1.02
CA LYS A 86 -10.26 15.70 0.66
C LYS A 86 -11.08 15.95 1.92
N ARG A 87 -12.23 16.61 1.76
CA ARG A 87 -13.14 16.91 2.88
C ARG A 87 -13.55 15.66 3.66
N GLY A 88 -13.98 14.62 2.96
CA GLY A 88 -14.47 13.39 3.59
C GLY A 88 -15.59 13.67 4.63
N PRO A 89 -15.47 13.20 5.88
CA PRO A 89 -16.43 13.44 6.96
C PRO A 89 -16.19 14.77 7.70
N CYS A 90 -15.14 15.52 7.36
CA CYS A 90 -14.78 16.78 8.01
C CYS A 90 -15.76 17.90 7.66
N LYS A 91 -15.70 19.00 8.43
CA LYS A 91 -16.55 20.17 8.19
C LYS A 91 -16.16 20.90 6.91
N GLU A 92 -17.01 21.82 6.47
CA GLU A 92 -16.64 22.74 5.40
C GLU A 92 -15.38 23.55 5.78
N GLY A 93 -14.46 23.70 4.84
CA GLY A 93 -13.16 24.32 5.08
C GLY A 93 -12.11 23.42 5.75
N GLU A 94 -12.42 22.13 6.01
CA GLU A 94 -11.48 21.14 6.55
C GLU A 94 -11.16 20.02 5.53
N MET A 95 -10.08 19.29 5.79
CA MET A 95 -9.64 18.13 5.02
C MET A 95 -9.13 17.01 5.94
N LEU A 96 -9.25 15.76 5.48
CA LEU A 96 -8.86 14.57 6.23
C LEU A 96 -7.38 14.23 6.00
N VAL A 97 -6.59 14.11 7.05
CA VAL A 97 -5.15 13.84 6.97
C VAL A 97 -4.74 12.76 7.97
N LEU A 98 -3.87 11.82 7.55
CA LEU A 98 -3.25 10.86 8.47
C LEU A 98 -1.75 11.17 8.62
N TYR A 99 -1.36 11.73 9.77
CA TYR A 99 0.05 11.99 10.09
C TYR A 99 0.82 10.72 10.43
N LYS A 100 2.12 10.67 10.10
CA LYS A 100 2.97 9.46 10.10
C LYS A 100 2.81 8.59 11.35
N GLU A 101 2.78 9.24 12.52
CA GLU A 101 2.74 8.59 13.84
C GLU A 101 1.32 8.25 14.33
N LYS A 102 0.31 8.44 13.49
CA LYS A 102 -1.12 8.24 13.81
C LYS A 102 -1.68 7.06 13.04
N VAL A 103 -2.63 6.37 13.68
CA VAL A 103 -3.44 5.30 13.08
C VAL A 103 -4.82 5.79 12.68
N VAL A 104 -5.36 6.78 13.40
CA VAL A 104 -6.66 7.42 13.11
C VAL A 104 -6.41 8.77 12.44
N PRO A 105 -7.08 9.07 11.32
CA PRO A 105 -6.91 10.35 10.63
C PRO A 105 -7.63 11.49 11.35
N GLU A 106 -7.13 12.70 11.12
CA GLU A 106 -7.61 13.92 11.77
C GLU A 106 -8.17 14.90 10.73
N CYS A 107 -9.20 15.64 11.11
CA CYS A 107 -9.70 16.77 10.34
C CYS A 107 -8.87 18.01 10.65
N VAL A 108 -8.31 18.63 9.61
CA VAL A 108 -7.47 19.82 9.72
C VAL A 108 -7.99 20.92 8.80
N SER A 109 -7.76 22.17 9.15
CA SER A 109 -8.13 23.31 8.30
C SER A 109 -7.47 23.19 6.93
N ASN A 110 -8.27 23.31 5.87
CA ASN A 110 -7.80 23.41 4.49
C ASN A 110 -7.43 24.86 4.18
N PRO A 111 -6.15 25.21 3.96
CA PRO A 111 -5.76 26.59 3.70
C PRO A 111 -6.34 27.18 2.42
N CYS A 112 -6.76 26.34 1.46
CA CYS A 112 -7.38 26.79 0.22
C CYS A 112 -8.89 27.01 0.35
N GLN A 113 -9.52 26.61 1.47
CA GLN A 113 -10.97 26.70 1.73
C GLN A 113 -11.87 26.03 0.67
N THR A 114 -11.28 25.33 -0.29
CA THR A 114 -11.95 24.64 -1.39
C THR A 114 -11.46 23.21 -1.44
N ASP A 115 -12.40 22.26 -1.39
CA ASP A 115 -12.08 20.84 -1.44
C ASP A 115 -11.37 20.47 -2.75
N GLY A 116 -10.39 19.57 -2.66
CA GLY A 116 -9.60 19.12 -3.80
C GLY A 116 -8.50 20.08 -4.29
N LEU A 117 -8.30 21.21 -3.62
CA LEU A 117 -7.12 22.04 -3.77
C LEU A 117 -6.12 21.77 -2.64
N PHE A 118 -4.83 21.81 -2.96
CA PHE A 118 -3.73 21.72 -2.01
C PHE A 118 -2.81 22.93 -2.12
N ARG A 119 -2.41 23.48 -0.98
CA ARG A 119 -1.57 24.68 -0.93
C ARG A 119 -0.09 24.32 -0.96
N ILE A 120 0.63 24.80 -1.97
CA ILE A 120 2.09 24.76 -2.06
C ILE A 120 2.60 26.20 -1.99
N ARG A 121 3.33 26.54 -0.92
CA ARG A 121 3.69 27.92 -0.57
C ARG A 121 2.42 28.76 -0.42
N ASP A 122 2.22 29.77 -1.26
CA ASP A 122 1.07 30.68 -1.22
C ASP A 122 0.08 30.47 -2.38
N LYS A 123 0.21 29.36 -3.11
CA LYS A 123 -0.67 29.03 -4.24
C LYS A 123 -1.41 27.71 -4.02
N CYS A 124 -2.67 27.67 -4.44
CA CYS A 124 -3.53 26.49 -4.40
C CYS A 124 -3.52 25.79 -5.75
N PHE A 125 -3.32 24.47 -5.73
CA PHE A 125 -3.23 23.62 -6.91
C PHE A 125 -4.25 22.49 -6.81
N GLU A 126 -4.85 22.13 -7.93
CA GLU A 126 -5.85 21.07 -7.99
C GLU A 126 -5.19 19.69 -8.09
N PHE A 127 -5.67 18.75 -7.27
CA PHE A 127 -5.25 17.35 -7.37
C PHE A 127 -5.66 16.74 -8.71
N GLY A 128 -4.77 15.95 -9.32
CA GLY A 128 -5.05 15.26 -10.58
C GLY A 128 -4.99 16.14 -11.83
N ASN A 129 -4.68 17.44 -11.69
CA ASN A 129 -4.68 18.37 -12.81
C ASN A 129 -3.49 18.09 -13.74
N SER A 130 -3.80 17.63 -14.95
CA SER A 130 -2.83 17.33 -16.01
C SER A 130 -2.50 18.52 -16.91
N ASN A 131 -3.12 19.69 -16.73
CA ASN A 131 -2.80 20.88 -17.52
C ASN A 131 -1.40 21.39 -17.17
N HIS A 132 -0.50 21.42 -18.16
CA HIS A 132 0.90 21.77 -17.97
C HIS A 132 1.15 23.18 -17.42
N SER A 133 0.20 24.10 -17.58
CA SER A 133 0.35 25.48 -17.10
C SER A 133 0.03 25.64 -15.60
N SER A 134 -0.84 24.77 -15.07
CA SER A 134 -1.33 24.81 -13.69
C SER A 134 -0.89 23.61 -12.85
N ASN A 135 -0.20 22.63 -13.43
CA ASN A 135 0.37 21.49 -12.72
C ASN A 135 1.73 21.85 -12.10
N PRO A 136 1.88 21.77 -10.76
CA PRO A 136 3.13 22.12 -10.09
C PRO A 136 4.23 21.04 -10.21
N CYS A 137 3.91 19.85 -10.73
CA CYS A 137 4.82 18.71 -10.73
C CYS A 137 5.88 18.77 -11.84
N PRO A 138 7.11 18.28 -11.55
CA PRO A 138 8.09 18.02 -12.60
C PRO A 138 7.62 16.87 -13.50
N ASN A 139 8.17 16.76 -14.71
CA ASN A 139 7.85 15.68 -15.66
C ASN A 139 6.35 15.53 -15.98
N LYS A 140 5.62 16.65 -16.02
CA LYS A 140 4.20 16.71 -16.45
C LYS A 140 3.94 16.04 -17.81
N GLU A 141 4.92 16.10 -18.72
CA GLU A 141 4.91 15.40 -20.02
C GLU A 141 4.79 13.86 -19.88
N LEU A 142 5.18 13.32 -18.72
CA LEU A 142 5.08 11.89 -18.36
C LEU A 142 3.88 11.60 -17.43
N THR A 143 2.82 12.41 -17.53
CA THR A 143 1.55 12.28 -16.78
C THR A 143 1.66 12.37 -15.25
N PHE A 144 2.75 12.93 -14.72
CA PHE A 144 2.87 13.23 -13.29
C PHE A 144 1.96 14.41 -12.92
N VAL A 145 1.14 14.23 -11.90
CA VAL A 145 0.21 15.23 -11.38
C VAL A 145 0.32 15.32 -9.86
N LEU A 146 -0.17 16.42 -9.31
CA LEU A 146 -0.32 16.54 -7.86
C LEU A 146 -1.32 15.49 -7.37
N GLY A 147 -0.89 14.61 -6.47
CA GLY A 147 -1.70 13.54 -5.92
C GLY A 147 -1.27 13.18 -4.51
N VAL A 148 -1.72 12.02 -4.05
CA VAL A 148 -1.33 11.47 -2.75
C VAL A 148 -0.57 10.19 -3.01
N ASN A 149 0.62 10.08 -2.43
CA ASN A 149 1.41 8.86 -2.50
C ASN A 149 0.75 7.78 -1.61
N PRO A 150 0.30 6.63 -2.15
CA PRO A 150 -0.45 5.64 -1.38
C PRO A 150 0.33 5.00 -0.23
N ARG A 151 1.67 5.00 -0.27
CA ARG A 151 2.51 4.42 0.78
C ARG A 151 2.74 5.40 1.93
N THR A 152 3.03 6.66 1.62
CA THR A 152 3.33 7.68 2.64
C THR A 152 2.08 8.40 3.14
N LEU A 153 1.00 8.39 2.35
CA LEU A 153 -0.21 9.18 2.55
C LEU A 153 0.06 10.68 2.64
N MET A 154 1.12 11.13 1.97
CA MET A 154 1.49 12.54 1.86
C MET A 154 1.24 13.01 0.43
N VAL A 155 1.01 14.31 0.28
CA VAL A 155 0.92 14.92 -1.05
C VAL A 155 2.26 14.83 -1.76
N ASP A 156 2.23 14.37 -3.00
CA ASP A 156 3.40 14.12 -3.83
C ASP A 156 3.04 14.27 -5.32
N CYS A 157 4.05 14.25 -6.17
CA CYS A 157 3.87 14.13 -7.62
C CYS A 157 3.76 12.65 -7.99
N VAL A 158 2.54 12.21 -8.23
CA VAL A 158 2.24 10.82 -8.59
C VAL A 158 1.96 10.70 -10.07
N GLN A 159 2.38 9.60 -10.66
CA GLN A 159 2.05 9.31 -12.04
C GLN A 159 0.56 8.97 -12.14
N LEU A 160 -0.17 9.63 -13.03
CA LEU A 160 -1.52 9.17 -13.38
C LEU A 160 -1.39 7.75 -13.95
N SER A 161 -2.03 6.81 -13.27
CA SER A 161 -2.27 5.48 -13.81
C SER A 161 -3.08 5.66 -15.10
N MET A 162 -2.43 5.52 -16.25
CA MET A 162 -3.16 5.32 -17.50
C MET A 162 -3.89 4.00 -17.31
N GLN A 163 -5.20 4.08 -17.08
CA GLN A 163 -6.06 2.93 -16.83
C GLN A 163 -5.69 1.83 -17.82
N VAL A 164 -5.05 0.76 -17.34
CA VAL A 164 -4.89 -0.44 -18.16
C VAL A 164 -6.32 -0.93 -18.32
N GLU A 165 -6.89 -0.75 -19.52
CA GLU A 165 -8.17 -1.33 -19.89
C GLU A 165 -8.11 -2.81 -19.49
N THR A 166 -8.82 -3.15 -18.42
CA THR A 166 -8.92 -4.54 -18.00
C THR A 166 -9.57 -5.26 -19.15
N ARG A 167 -8.85 -6.21 -19.79
CA ARG A 167 -9.30 -6.98 -20.96
C ARG A 167 -10.61 -7.77 -20.75
N PHE A 168 -11.25 -7.62 -19.59
CA PHE A 168 -12.59 -8.09 -19.29
C PHE A 168 -13.49 -6.88 -19.08
N SER A 169 -13.88 -6.25 -20.19
CA SER A 169 -14.88 -5.19 -20.23
C SER A 169 -16.25 -5.78 -19.90
N LEU A 170 -16.53 -5.93 -18.60
CA LEU A 170 -17.87 -6.00 -18.06
C LEU A 170 -18.10 -4.74 -17.21
N GLY A 171 -18.27 -3.62 -17.90
CA GLY A 171 -19.20 -2.57 -17.47
C GLY A 171 -18.64 -1.30 -16.84
N GLU A 172 -17.63 -1.34 -15.97
CA GLU A 172 -17.24 -0.13 -15.22
C GLU A 172 -15.72 -0.04 -15.03
N THR A 173 -15.11 1.00 -15.59
CA THR A 173 -13.71 1.32 -15.32
C THR A 173 -13.58 1.89 -13.92
N ALA A 174 -12.54 1.45 -13.20
CA ALA A 174 -12.24 2.00 -11.89
C ALA A 174 -11.91 3.49 -12.03
N PRO A 175 -12.47 4.36 -11.17
CA PRO A 175 -12.08 5.75 -11.15
C PRO A 175 -10.59 5.92 -10.82
N ASN A 176 -10.00 7.06 -11.23
CA ASN A 176 -8.55 7.31 -11.10
C ASN A 176 -8.05 7.37 -9.65
N ASP A 177 -8.93 7.51 -8.66
CA ASP A 177 -8.61 7.59 -7.23
C ASP A 177 -8.40 6.22 -6.55
N TYR A 178 -8.50 5.11 -7.28
CA TYR A 178 -8.32 3.75 -6.72
C TYR A 178 -6.90 3.16 -6.86
N TYR A 179 -6.00 3.76 -7.65
CA TYR A 179 -4.59 3.32 -7.87
C TYR A 179 -4.33 1.80 -7.77
N ILE A 180 -5.09 0.98 -8.51
CA ILE A 180 -5.16 -0.48 -8.32
C ILE A 180 -3.79 -1.17 -8.38
N ASP A 181 -2.86 -0.64 -9.19
CA ASP A 181 -1.49 -1.13 -9.33
C ASP A 181 -0.64 -1.00 -8.07
N MET A 182 -1.01 -0.08 -7.17
CA MET A 182 -0.34 0.15 -5.89
C MET A 182 -1.10 -0.47 -4.70
N ALA A 183 -2.18 -1.19 -4.95
CA ALA A 183 -3.03 -1.74 -3.91
C ALA A 183 -2.39 -2.95 -3.21
N GLU A 184 -2.06 -2.77 -1.94
CA GLU A 184 -1.58 -3.81 -1.03
C GLU A 184 -2.56 -3.93 0.16
N LYS A 185 -2.82 -5.16 0.62
CA LYS A 185 -3.61 -5.37 1.86
C LYS A 185 -2.81 -4.79 3.04
N CYS A 186 -3.49 -4.26 4.05
CA CYS A 186 -2.85 -3.75 5.27
C CYS A 186 -1.94 -2.53 5.06
N MET A 187 -2.19 -1.72 4.03
CA MET A 187 -1.54 -0.42 3.91
C MET A 187 -1.94 0.52 5.06
N ARG A 188 -1.08 1.49 5.33
CA ARG A 188 -1.37 2.54 6.32
C ARG A 188 -2.68 3.26 5.96
N GLY A 189 -3.46 3.59 6.98
CA GLY A 189 -4.77 4.23 6.81
C GLY A 189 -5.89 3.28 6.39
N SER A 190 -5.62 1.99 6.17
CA SER A 190 -6.66 1.03 5.84
C SER A 190 -7.54 0.67 7.03
N ARG A 191 -8.75 0.18 6.75
CA ARG A 191 -9.71 -0.26 7.76
C ARG A 191 -9.16 -1.44 8.55
N LEU A 192 -8.53 -2.39 7.87
CA LEU A 192 -7.95 -3.57 8.51
C LEU A 192 -6.84 -3.20 9.50
N VAL A 193 -6.01 -2.21 9.16
CA VAL A 193 -4.97 -1.70 10.07
C VAL A 193 -5.61 -1.04 11.29
N ALA A 194 -6.59 -0.16 11.08
CA ALA A 194 -7.27 0.55 12.16
C ALA A 194 -8.03 -0.38 13.12
N GLN A 195 -8.54 -1.51 12.61
CA GLN A 195 -9.25 -2.53 13.38
C GLN A 195 -8.32 -3.59 14.00
N GLY A 196 -7.00 -3.50 13.79
CA GLY A 196 -6.04 -4.45 14.35
C GLY A 196 -6.05 -5.83 13.68
N HIS A 197 -6.58 -5.93 12.46
CA HIS A 197 -6.62 -7.17 11.67
C HIS A 197 -5.36 -7.42 10.84
N CYS A 198 -4.38 -6.52 10.93
CA CYS A 198 -3.09 -6.65 10.26
C CYS A 198 -2.03 -7.04 11.27
N SER A 199 -1.30 -8.13 10.99
CA SER A 199 -0.09 -8.49 11.72
C SER A 199 0.88 -7.30 11.70
N LYS A 200 1.59 -7.07 12.81
CA LYS A 200 2.66 -6.06 12.83
C LYS A 200 3.62 -6.37 11.69
N GLN A 201 3.69 -5.47 10.70
CA GLN A 201 4.78 -5.50 9.74
C GLN A 201 6.09 -5.36 10.54
N PRO A 202 7.07 -6.25 10.33
CA PRO A 202 8.35 -6.18 11.02
C PRO A 202 9.06 -4.84 10.79
#